data_AF-A0A2V4LB08-F1
#
_entry.id   AF-A0A2V4LB08-F1
#
_cell.length_a   1.000
_cell.length_b   1.000
_cell.length_c   1.000
_cell.angle_alpha   90.00
_cell.angle_beta   90.00
_cell.angle_gamma   90.00
#
_symmetry.space_group_name_H-M   'P 1'
#
loop_
_entity.id
_entity.type
_entity.pdbx_description
1 polymer ?
#
loop_
_entity_poly.entity_id
_entity_poly.type
_entity_poly.pdbx_seq_one_letter_code
_entity_poly.pdbx_strand_id
1 'polypeptide(L)'
;MHKHLLWLLCLALPAGAQDWLALTLYPGGELYQAGHLQRLVGATQNLWEVKDARGRTPIQSLDSLASTNAIAAQGDDVRFRRLIETRELTPAGLQTLAGLVERHPLLGPRLVTSAGDGTHFWLRLARPYAEADKAELLQHYARRLAADFAPGCRVASGAEGALQGLHLQEWALQAAGPVPPHSVTLQALQQATASLRQRSLQAYSAADILVYLRQVLNGESGLPASDGEVAQFYLVAESLRSRDLQDLARPDFQRLKLVALGREHAEVPSLPGYHLETTAQWSSTPNSYLTVDCR
;
A
#
# COMPACT_ATOMS: atom_id res chain seq x y z
N MET A 1 57.21 8.35 5.73
CA MET A 1 56.34 9.52 5.50
C MET A 1 55.01 8.99 4.95
N HIS A 2 54.12 8.40 5.75
CA HIS A 2 53.08 9.08 6.55
C HIS A 2 52.57 10.38 5.92
N LYS A 3 51.47 10.27 5.16
CA LYS A 3 50.35 11.23 5.13
C LYS A 3 49.15 10.61 4.39
N HIS A 4 48.22 10.15 5.22
CA HIS A 4 46.78 10.05 5.04
C HIS A 4 46.19 10.66 3.76
N LEU A 5 45.56 9.82 2.94
CA LEU A 5 44.30 10.16 2.26
C LEU A 5 43.27 9.08 2.58
N LEU A 6 42.84 9.09 3.85
CA LEU A 6 41.46 8.75 4.21
C LEU A 6 40.56 9.87 3.64
N TRP A 7 39.27 9.56 3.45
CA TRP A 7 38.16 10.41 2.97
C TRP A 7 37.81 10.24 1.48
N LEU A 8 37.11 9.15 1.17
CA LEU A 8 35.70 9.19 0.78
C LEU A 8 35.13 7.76 0.73
N LEU A 9 35.02 7.17 1.92
CA LEU A 9 34.07 6.09 2.20
C LEU A 9 32.73 6.76 2.48
N CYS A 10 31.77 6.57 1.59
CA CYS A 10 30.39 6.21 1.92
C CYS A 10 29.66 5.93 0.61
N LEU A 11 29.67 4.65 0.26
CA LEU A 11 28.61 3.91 -0.42
C LEU A 11 27.39 4.79 -0.75
N ALA A 12 27.27 5.21 -2.01
CA ALA A 12 25.96 5.38 -2.58
C ALA A 12 25.34 3.97 -2.61
N LEU A 13 24.72 3.57 -1.50
CA LEU A 13 23.71 2.53 -1.56
C LEU A 13 22.65 3.09 -2.51
N PRO A 14 22.41 2.52 -3.71
CA PRO A 14 21.08 2.65 -4.27
C PRO A 14 20.14 2.19 -3.15
N ALA A 15 19.11 2.99 -2.83
CA ALA A 15 18.14 2.68 -1.79
C ALA A 15 17.58 1.27 -2.05
N GLY A 16 18.18 0.30 -1.39
CA GLY A 16 17.92 -1.11 -1.55
C GLY A 16 16.81 -1.48 -0.60
N ALA A 17 15.62 -1.64 -1.17
CA ALA A 17 14.77 -2.80 -0.91
C ALA A 17 14.63 -3.23 0.57
N GLN A 18 13.98 -2.39 1.38
CA GLN A 18 13.08 -2.77 2.50
C GLN A 18 12.62 -1.47 3.19
N ASP A 19 11.98 -0.59 2.41
CA ASP A 19 11.41 0.66 2.92
C ASP A 19 10.08 0.45 3.66
N TRP A 20 9.62 -0.80 3.70
CA TRP A 20 8.36 -1.16 4.32
C TRP A 20 8.61 -1.98 5.57
N LEU A 21 7.84 -1.65 6.60
CA LEU A 21 7.55 -2.54 7.71
C LEU A 21 6.07 -2.92 7.61
N ALA A 22 5.73 -4.16 7.94
CA ALA A 22 4.36 -4.62 7.94
C ALA A 22 3.97 -5.16 9.31
N LEU A 23 2.74 -4.87 9.72
CA LEU A 23 2.10 -5.50 10.87
C LEU A 23 0.77 -6.09 10.45
N THR A 24 0.44 -7.29 10.93
CA THR A 24 -0.95 -7.79 10.87
C THR A 24 -1.52 -7.79 12.28
N LEU A 25 -2.67 -7.14 12.46
CA LEU A 25 -3.45 -7.18 13.68
C LEU A 25 -4.60 -8.17 13.55
N TYR A 26 -4.67 -9.13 14.47
CA TYR A 26 -5.83 -10.00 14.67
C TYR A 26 -6.56 -9.54 15.94
N PRO A 27 -7.70 -8.85 15.85
CA PRO A 27 -8.28 -8.12 16.97
C PRO A 27 -9.00 -8.98 18.02
N GLY A 28 -9.19 -10.29 17.79
CA GLY A 28 -9.92 -11.15 18.73
C GLY A 28 -11.42 -11.27 18.51
N GLY A 29 -11.89 -11.01 17.27
CA GLY A 29 -13.29 -11.09 16.88
C GLY A 29 -13.45 -10.71 15.41
N GLU A 30 -14.67 -10.37 14.98
CA GLU A 30 -14.89 -9.94 13.60
C GLU A 30 -14.23 -8.57 13.35
N LEU A 31 -13.57 -8.44 12.19
CA LEU A 31 -12.87 -7.23 11.80
C LEU A 31 -13.80 -6.01 11.71
N TYR A 32 -14.98 -6.18 11.10
CA TYR A 32 -15.93 -5.10 10.81
C TYR A 32 -16.92 -4.85 11.96
N GLN A 33 -16.43 -4.82 13.20
CA GLN A 33 -17.22 -4.41 14.37
C GLN A 33 -16.93 -2.96 14.74
N ALA A 34 -17.98 -2.19 15.05
CA ALA A 34 -17.89 -0.77 15.38
C ALA A 34 -16.81 -0.46 16.45
N GLY A 35 -16.80 -1.22 17.54
CA GLY A 35 -15.82 -1.04 18.62
C GLY A 35 -14.38 -1.30 18.20
N HIS A 36 -14.13 -2.32 17.36
CA HIS A 36 -12.81 -2.59 16.81
C HIS A 36 -12.35 -1.48 15.87
N LEU A 37 -13.20 -1.08 14.92
CA LEU A 37 -12.85 -0.05 13.94
C LEU A 37 -12.62 1.31 14.59
N GLN A 38 -13.40 1.68 15.62
CA GLN A 38 -13.18 2.92 16.38
C GLN A 38 -11.81 2.91 17.06
N ARG A 39 -11.45 1.79 17.70
CA ARG A 39 -10.14 1.62 18.34
C ARG A 39 -9.01 1.64 17.32
N LEU A 40 -9.20 0.98 16.16
CA LEU A 40 -8.23 0.93 15.08
C LEU A 40 -7.83 2.32 14.57
N VAL A 41 -8.79 3.25 14.48
CA VAL A 41 -8.52 4.64 14.08
C VAL A 41 -7.57 5.33 15.07
N GLY A 42 -7.84 5.22 16.37
CA GLY A 42 -6.97 5.78 17.41
C GLY A 42 -5.60 5.11 17.45
N ALA A 43 -5.56 3.78 17.39
CA ALA A 43 -4.30 3.03 17.37
C ALA A 43 -3.42 3.41 16.17
N THR A 44 -4.03 3.61 15.00
CA THR A 44 -3.31 4.07 13.80
C THR A 44 -2.69 5.46 13.99
N GLN A 45 -3.38 6.38 14.67
CA GLN A 45 -2.83 7.70 15.00
C GLN A 45 -1.64 7.59 15.96
N ASN A 46 -1.78 6.74 16.98
CA ASN A 46 -0.73 6.48 17.97
C ASN A 46 0.55 5.89 17.36
N LEU A 47 0.47 5.17 16.24
CA LEU A 47 1.66 4.68 15.54
C LEU A 47 2.53 5.84 15.01
N TRP A 48 1.96 6.98 14.63
CA TRP A 48 2.74 8.16 14.19
C TRP A 48 3.55 8.81 15.31
N GLU A 49 3.23 8.50 16.57
CA GLU A 49 3.93 9.03 17.74
C GLU A 49 5.24 8.28 18.02
N VAL A 50 5.39 7.05 17.50
CA VAL A 50 6.60 6.25 17.68
C VAL A 50 7.81 7.01 17.12
N LYS A 51 8.88 7.06 17.90
CA LYS A 51 10.15 7.69 17.54
C LYS A 51 11.26 6.64 17.39
N ASP A 52 12.21 6.90 16.51
CA ASP A 52 13.45 6.14 16.48
C ASP A 52 14.38 6.52 17.65
N ALA A 53 15.49 5.79 17.80
CA ALA A 53 16.48 6.04 18.85
C ALA A 53 17.08 7.46 18.84
N ARG A 54 16.87 8.25 17.76
CA ARG A 54 17.30 9.65 17.64
C ARG A 54 16.16 10.64 17.84
N GLY A 55 14.99 10.18 18.30
CA GLY A 55 13.82 11.01 18.54
C GLY A 55 13.05 11.45 17.28
N ARG A 56 13.32 10.86 16.12
CA ARG A 56 12.70 11.25 14.83
C ARG A 56 11.47 10.42 14.54
N THR A 57 10.50 10.96 13.80
CA THR A 57 9.40 10.18 13.22
C THR A 57 9.93 9.27 12.11
N PRO A 58 9.85 7.93 12.24
CA PRO A 58 10.47 7.01 11.28
C PRO A 58 9.66 6.83 10.00
N ILE A 59 8.33 6.90 10.09
CA ILE A 59 7.43 6.65 8.95
C ILE A 59 7.18 7.91 8.12
N GLN A 60 7.21 7.73 6.80
CA GLN A 60 6.75 8.68 5.78
C GLN A 60 5.26 8.50 5.51
N SER A 61 4.78 7.26 5.51
CA SER A 61 3.38 6.94 5.29
C SER A 61 2.96 5.66 5.99
N LEU A 62 1.66 5.56 6.25
CA LEU A 62 1.03 4.40 6.84
C LEU A 62 -0.24 4.09 6.06
N ASP A 63 -0.31 2.90 5.48
CA ASP A 63 -1.51 2.40 4.80
C ASP A 63 -2.13 1.29 5.64
N SER A 64 -3.39 1.44 6.00
CA SER A 64 -4.18 0.46 6.75
C SER A 64 -5.66 0.66 6.44
N LEU A 65 -6.50 -0.27 6.90
CA LEU A 65 -7.96 -0.09 6.82
C LEU A 65 -8.41 1.25 7.44
N ALA A 66 -7.68 1.76 8.43
CA ALA A 66 -7.99 3.02 9.06
C ALA A 66 -7.41 4.24 8.34
N SER A 67 -6.35 4.18 7.55
CA SER A 67 -5.78 5.38 6.90
C SER A 67 -6.04 5.47 5.40
N THR A 68 -6.37 4.35 4.76
CA THR A 68 -6.63 4.32 3.33
C THR A 68 -7.93 5.06 3.00
N ASN A 69 -7.87 5.78 1.89
CA ASN A 69 -9.03 6.44 1.32
C ASN A 69 -9.42 5.71 0.04
N ALA A 70 -10.73 5.67 -0.21
CA ALA A 70 -11.25 5.06 -1.41
C ALA A 70 -12.29 5.99 -2.05
N ILE A 71 -12.46 5.81 -3.35
CA ILE A 71 -13.51 6.45 -4.11
C ILE A 71 -14.71 5.51 -4.07
N ALA A 72 -15.84 5.98 -3.56
CA ALA A 72 -17.04 5.17 -3.38
C ALA A 72 -18.22 5.81 -4.10
N ALA A 73 -18.97 5.02 -4.87
CA ALA A 73 -20.32 5.39 -5.29
C ALA A 73 -21.32 5.04 -4.16
N GLN A 74 -22.17 6.00 -3.81
CA GLN A 74 -23.27 5.85 -2.89
C GLN A 74 -24.53 6.47 -3.52
N GLY A 75 -25.39 5.61 -4.11
CA GLY A 75 -26.49 6.09 -4.95
C GLY A 75 -25.95 6.76 -6.22
N ASP A 76 -26.43 7.95 -6.52
CA ASP A 76 -26.00 8.74 -7.69
C ASP A 76 -24.73 9.59 -7.42
N ASP A 77 -24.21 9.55 -6.19
CA ASP A 77 -23.05 10.35 -5.78
C ASP A 77 -21.78 9.51 -5.74
N VAL A 78 -20.68 10.06 -6.27
CA VAL A 78 -19.33 9.54 -6.04
C VAL A 78 -18.60 10.44 -5.06
N ARG A 79 -18.09 9.85 -3.97
CA ARG A 79 -17.45 10.59 -2.88
C ARG A 79 -16.07 10.03 -2.54
N PHE A 80 -15.17 10.93 -2.18
CA PHE A 80 -13.97 10.57 -1.43
C PHE A 80 -14.37 10.32 0.00
N ARG A 81 -13.93 9.17 0.53
CA ARG A 81 -14.06 8.91 1.95
C ARG A 81 -12.85 8.15 2.46
N ARG A 82 -12.51 8.46 3.71
CA ARG A 82 -11.73 7.53 4.52
C ARG A 82 -12.54 6.23 4.62
N LEU A 83 -11.89 5.08 4.53
CA LEU A 83 -12.59 3.81 4.62
C LEU A 83 -13.43 3.76 5.90
N ILE A 84 -12.82 4.08 7.04
CA ILE A 84 -13.50 4.18 8.33
C ILE A 84 -13.81 5.65 8.65
N GLU A 85 -15.10 5.97 8.77
CA GLU A 85 -15.59 7.21 9.39
C GLU A 85 -16.40 6.88 10.64
N THR A 86 -16.14 7.58 11.74
CA THR A 86 -16.78 7.30 13.05
C THR A 86 -18.31 7.35 12.99
N ARG A 87 -18.87 8.26 12.17
CA ARG A 87 -20.32 8.41 12.01
C ARG A 87 -21.00 7.25 11.26
N GLU A 88 -20.20 6.40 10.59
CA GLU A 88 -20.69 5.29 9.76
C GLU A 88 -20.46 3.92 10.42
N LEU A 89 -20.10 3.91 11.71
CA LEU A 89 -19.99 2.70 12.51
C LEU A 89 -21.37 2.14 12.91
N THR A 90 -22.28 2.04 11.94
CA THR A 90 -23.61 1.41 12.04
C THR A 90 -23.59 0.08 11.28
N PRO A 91 -24.51 -0.86 11.52
CA PRO A 91 -24.53 -2.14 10.80
C PRO A 91 -24.51 -1.98 9.27
N ALA A 92 -25.30 -1.05 8.72
CA ALA A 92 -25.34 -0.79 7.28
C ALA A 92 -24.05 -0.14 6.75
N GLY A 93 -23.45 0.78 7.51
CA GLY A 93 -22.18 1.41 7.16
C GLY A 93 -21.01 0.40 7.18
N LEU A 94 -20.99 -0.49 8.17
CA LEU A 94 -20.02 -1.58 8.28
C LEU A 94 -20.15 -2.57 7.12
N GLN A 95 -21.37 -2.94 6.74
CA GLN A 95 -21.62 -3.78 5.55
C GLN A 95 -21.14 -3.08 4.26
N THR A 96 -21.39 -1.78 4.14
CA THR A 96 -20.92 -0.97 3.00
C THR A 96 -19.40 -0.93 2.94
N LEU A 97 -18.73 -0.74 4.08
CA LEU A 97 -17.28 -0.76 4.19
C LEU A 97 -16.71 -2.12 3.75
N ALA A 98 -17.23 -3.22 4.31
CA ALA A 98 -16.80 -4.57 3.95
C ALA A 98 -16.94 -4.81 2.43
N GLY A 99 -18.13 -4.51 1.88
CA GLY A 99 -18.37 -4.65 0.45
C GLY A 99 -17.53 -3.71 -0.42
N LEU A 100 -17.08 -2.56 0.09
CA LEU A 100 -16.16 -1.68 -0.64
C LEU A 100 -14.73 -2.24 -0.62
N VAL A 101 -14.24 -2.71 0.52
CA VAL A 101 -12.91 -3.34 0.61
C VAL A 101 -12.84 -4.58 -0.29
N GLU A 102 -13.88 -5.40 -0.29
CA GLU A 102 -13.99 -6.60 -1.13
C GLU A 102 -14.06 -6.28 -2.64
N ARG A 103 -14.85 -5.27 -3.02
CA ARG A 103 -15.04 -4.91 -4.44
C ARG A 103 -13.95 -4.02 -5.02
N HIS A 104 -13.21 -3.28 -4.18
CA HIS A 104 -12.16 -2.39 -4.67
C HIS A 104 -10.98 -3.23 -5.18
N PRO A 105 -10.52 -3.04 -6.43
CA PRO A 105 -9.51 -3.91 -7.05
C PRO A 105 -8.17 -3.93 -6.31
N LEU A 106 -7.93 -2.91 -5.47
CA LEU A 106 -6.66 -2.70 -4.77
C LEU A 106 -6.67 -3.01 -3.28
N LEU A 107 -7.83 -3.04 -2.62
CA LEU A 107 -7.85 -2.94 -1.15
C LEU A 107 -7.85 -4.29 -0.44
N GLY A 108 -8.60 -5.28 -0.93
CA GLY A 108 -8.84 -6.54 -0.22
C GLY A 108 -7.57 -7.19 0.35
N PRO A 109 -6.78 -7.93 -0.45
CA PRO A 109 -5.60 -8.66 0.05
C PRO A 109 -4.48 -7.76 0.59
N ARG A 110 -4.47 -6.46 0.24
CA ARG A 110 -3.47 -5.49 0.73
C ARG A 110 -3.77 -5.03 2.15
N LEU A 111 -5.04 -4.79 2.50
CA LEU A 111 -5.42 -4.15 3.77
C LEU A 111 -6.04 -5.10 4.78
N VAL A 112 -6.59 -6.23 4.32
CA VAL A 112 -7.24 -7.22 5.18
C VAL A 112 -6.79 -8.63 4.81
N THR A 113 -6.83 -9.55 5.78
CA THR A 113 -6.50 -10.95 5.53
C THR A 113 -7.52 -11.58 4.59
N SER A 114 -7.13 -12.65 3.89
CA SER A 114 -8.05 -13.37 2.99
C SER A 114 -9.27 -13.96 3.70
N ALA A 115 -9.16 -14.21 5.00
CA ALA A 115 -10.26 -14.69 5.84
C ALA A 115 -11.11 -13.55 6.44
N GLY A 116 -10.74 -12.28 6.24
CA GLY A 116 -11.43 -11.12 6.81
C GLY A 116 -11.31 -11.01 8.34
N ASP A 117 -10.34 -11.68 8.94
CA ASP A 117 -10.14 -11.78 10.39
C ASP A 117 -9.03 -10.86 10.93
N GLY A 118 -8.31 -10.16 10.06
CA GLY A 118 -7.24 -9.26 10.46
C GLY A 118 -7.02 -8.11 9.47
N THR A 119 -6.27 -7.10 9.90
CA THR A 119 -5.91 -5.95 9.08
C THR A 119 -4.40 -5.75 9.02
N HIS A 120 -3.93 -5.35 7.85
CA HIS A 120 -2.53 -5.06 7.58
C HIS A 120 -2.25 -3.56 7.75
N PHE A 121 -1.10 -3.27 8.35
CA PHE A 121 -0.50 -1.94 8.41
C PHE A 121 0.80 -1.98 7.62
N TRP A 122 0.85 -1.21 6.53
CA TRP A 122 2.05 -1.03 5.72
C TRP A 122 2.67 0.33 6.07
N LEU A 123 3.84 0.27 6.70
CA LEU A 123 4.57 1.42 7.22
C LEU A 123 5.74 1.72 6.29
N ARG A 124 5.67 2.79 5.51
CA ARG A 124 6.79 3.23 4.68
C ARG A 124 7.72 4.09 5.50
N LEU A 125 9.00 3.73 5.55
CA LEU A 125 10.03 4.47 6.27
C LEU A 125 10.45 5.71 5.47
N ALA A 126 10.67 6.82 6.17
CA ALA A 126 11.06 8.10 5.58
C ALA A 126 12.52 8.15 5.12
N ARG A 127 13.30 7.13 5.44
CA ARG A 127 14.71 6.99 5.08
C ARG A 127 15.11 5.51 5.20
N PRO A 128 16.25 5.11 4.61
CA PRO A 128 16.83 3.81 4.88
C PRO A 128 17.21 3.66 6.36
N TYR A 129 16.95 2.48 6.92
CA TYR A 129 17.38 2.06 8.27
C TYR A 129 18.23 0.79 8.15
N ALA A 130 19.17 0.60 9.09
CA ALA A 130 19.87 -0.68 9.20
C ALA A 130 18.90 -1.77 9.66
N GLU A 131 19.17 -3.03 9.31
CA GLU A 131 18.29 -4.16 9.63
C GLU A 131 18.00 -4.30 11.13
N ALA A 132 19.01 -4.07 11.99
CA ALA A 132 18.83 -4.08 13.43
C ALA A 132 17.88 -2.96 13.91
N ASP A 133 18.04 -1.75 13.36
CA ASP A 133 17.17 -0.62 13.69
C ASP A 133 15.74 -0.86 13.20
N LYS A 134 15.55 -1.51 12.05
CA LYS A 134 14.23 -1.92 11.54
C LYS A 134 13.55 -2.91 12.48
N ALA A 135 14.29 -3.92 12.94
CA ALA A 135 13.76 -4.92 13.87
C ALA A 135 13.32 -4.28 15.19
N GLU A 136 14.11 -3.35 15.74
CA GLU A 136 13.75 -2.59 16.94
C GLU A 136 12.50 -1.73 16.71
N LEU A 137 12.48 -0.96 15.61
CA LEU A 137 11.33 -0.14 15.23
C LEU A 137 10.06 -0.97 15.06
N LEU A 138 10.15 -2.10 14.36
CA LEU A 138 9.02 -3.00 14.13
C LEU A 138 8.47 -3.55 15.45
N GLN A 139 9.33 -3.93 16.39
CA GLN A 139 8.90 -4.33 17.73
C GLN A 139 8.25 -3.18 18.50
N HIS A 140 8.76 -1.95 18.39
CA HIS A 140 8.14 -0.78 19.00
C HIS A 140 6.74 -0.51 18.44
N TYR A 141 6.57 -0.55 17.12
CA TYR A 141 5.26 -0.43 16.49
C TYR A 141 4.31 -1.57 16.92
N ALA A 142 4.78 -2.81 16.93
CA ALA A 142 3.96 -3.96 17.34
C ALA A 142 3.51 -3.86 18.80
N ARG A 143 4.41 -3.47 19.72
CA ARG A 143 4.08 -3.26 21.14
C ARG A 143 3.12 -2.08 21.33
N ARG A 144 3.32 -0.98 20.60
CA ARG A 144 2.42 0.18 20.63
C ARG A 144 1.02 -0.23 20.17
N LEU A 145 0.93 -0.93 19.04
CA LEU A 145 -0.33 -1.44 18.51
C LEU A 145 -1.00 -2.42 19.49
N ALA A 146 -0.24 -3.34 20.09
CA ALA A 146 -0.76 -4.27 21.09
C ALA A 146 -1.31 -3.55 22.33
N ALA A 147 -0.63 -2.48 22.81
CA ALA A 147 -1.04 -1.71 23.97
C ALA A 147 -2.32 -0.89 23.74
N ASP A 148 -2.61 -0.51 22.49
CA ASP A 148 -3.86 0.17 22.14
C ASP A 148 -5.06 -0.81 22.08
N PHE A 149 -4.80 -2.12 22.07
CA PHE A 149 -5.78 -3.19 22.14
C PHE A 149 -5.76 -3.91 23.52
N ALA A 150 -6.73 -4.78 23.75
CA ALA A 150 -7.09 -5.31 25.08
C ALA A 150 -5.90 -5.95 25.85
N PRO A 151 -5.95 -6.01 27.20
CA PRO A 151 -4.96 -6.73 27.98
C PRO A 151 -4.99 -8.22 27.60
N GLY A 152 -3.96 -8.68 26.90
CA GLY A 152 -3.90 -10.05 26.37
C GLY A 152 -3.28 -10.16 24.99
N CYS A 153 -3.21 -9.06 24.23
CA CYS A 153 -2.56 -9.04 22.92
C CYS A 153 -1.09 -9.47 23.03
N ARG A 154 -0.66 -10.36 22.13
CA ARG A 154 0.70 -10.87 22.04
C ARG A 154 1.33 -10.46 20.73
N VAL A 155 2.58 -10.03 20.78
CA VAL A 155 3.40 -9.87 19.58
C VAL A 155 4.03 -11.23 19.29
N ALA A 156 3.77 -11.82 18.12
CA ALA A 156 4.36 -13.10 17.78
C ALA A 156 5.88 -12.99 17.61
N SER A 157 6.59 -14.05 17.98
CA SER A 157 8.03 -14.15 17.77
C SER A 157 8.33 -14.65 16.36
N GLY A 158 8.33 -13.76 15.37
CA GLY A 158 8.72 -14.06 14.00
C GLY A 158 7.74 -13.58 12.94
N ALA A 159 8.10 -13.82 11.67
CA ALA A 159 7.26 -13.51 10.51
C ALA A 159 6.23 -14.61 10.26
N GLU A 160 5.25 -14.73 11.14
CA GLU A 160 4.15 -15.70 11.04
C GLU A 160 2.85 -15.01 10.60
N GLY A 161 1.86 -15.76 10.13
CA GLY A 161 0.53 -15.22 9.80
C GLY A 161 0.31 -14.90 8.31
N ALA A 162 -0.70 -14.06 8.02
CA ALA A 162 -1.25 -13.94 6.67
C ALA A 162 -0.28 -13.44 5.58
N LEU A 163 0.73 -12.64 5.95
CA LEU A 163 1.75 -12.20 4.99
C LEU A 163 3.00 -13.09 4.98
N GLN A 164 3.02 -14.20 5.72
CA GLN A 164 4.15 -15.12 5.75
C GLN A 164 4.42 -15.73 4.37
N GLY A 165 5.70 -15.72 3.98
CA GLY A 165 6.16 -16.19 2.68
C GLY A 165 5.76 -15.29 1.52
N LEU A 166 5.31 -14.06 1.78
CA LEU A 166 4.96 -13.10 0.74
C LEU A 166 6.08 -12.10 0.50
N HIS A 167 6.05 -11.58 -0.72
CA HIS A 167 6.93 -10.57 -1.28
C HIS A 167 6.07 -9.47 -1.88
N LEU A 168 6.38 -8.22 -1.56
CA LEU A 168 5.84 -7.04 -2.21
C LEU A 168 6.95 -6.46 -3.09
N GLN A 169 6.65 -6.21 -4.35
CA GLN A 169 7.54 -5.56 -5.29
C GLN A 169 6.86 -4.34 -5.90
N GLU A 170 7.59 -3.25 -5.98
CA GLU A 170 7.17 -2.03 -6.65
C GLU A 170 8.20 -1.66 -7.70
N TRP A 171 7.76 -1.43 -8.94
CA TRP A 171 8.62 -1.00 -10.04
C TRP A 171 8.24 0.41 -10.43
N ALA A 172 9.18 1.35 -10.32
CA ALA A 172 9.02 2.69 -10.86
C ALA A 172 9.63 2.73 -12.27
N LEU A 173 8.81 3.10 -13.24
CA LEU A 173 9.16 3.17 -14.65
C LEU A 173 9.14 4.61 -15.13
N GLN A 174 10.13 4.98 -15.95
CA GLN A 174 10.31 6.32 -16.49
C GLN A 174 10.28 6.24 -18.02
N ALA A 175 9.56 7.15 -18.69
CA ALA A 175 9.53 7.20 -20.15
C ALA A 175 10.97 7.36 -20.69
N ALA A 176 11.35 6.53 -21.66
CA ALA A 176 12.69 6.50 -22.25
C ALA A 176 12.90 7.58 -23.34
N GLY A 177 11.82 8.24 -23.75
CA GLY A 177 11.79 9.28 -24.77
C GLY A 177 10.44 9.99 -24.75
N PRO A 178 9.88 10.39 -25.90
CA PRO A 178 8.50 10.88 -25.97
C PRO A 178 7.54 9.87 -25.33
N VAL A 179 6.63 10.36 -24.48
CA VAL A 179 5.63 9.51 -23.82
C VAL A 179 4.74 8.87 -24.89
N PRO A 180 4.54 7.54 -24.86
CA PRO A 180 3.61 6.89 -25.77
C PRO A 180 2.17 7.39 -25.58
N PRO A 181 1.29 7.28 -26.59
CA PRO A 181 -0.12 7.65 -26.45
C PRO A 181 -0.76 6.97 -25.23
N HIS A 182 -1.63 7.67 -24.50
CA HIS A 182 -2.18 7.14 -23.24
C HIS A 182 -2.89 5.80 -23.42
N SER A 183 -3.66 5.63 -24.51
CA SER A 183 -4.33 4.37 -24.82
C SER A 183 -3.34 3.20 -24.94
N VAL A 184 -2.19 3.43 -25.58
CA VAL A 184 -1.11 2.44 -25.72
C VAL A 184 -0.47 2.15 -24.36
N THR A 185 -0.15 3.19 -23.59
CA THR A 185 0.43 3.06 -22.25
C THR A 185 -0.49 2.29 -21.30
N LEU A 186 -1.77 2.62 -21.26
CA LEU A 186 -2.76 1.98 -20.40
C LEU A 186 -3.00 0.52 -20.81
N GLN A 187 -3.04 0.22 -22.10
CA GLN A 187 -3.16 -1.16 -22.59
C GLN A 187 -1.93 -1.99 -22.22
N ALA A 188 -0.72 -1.42 -22.36
CA ALA A 188 0.51 -2.08 -21.96
C ALA A 188 0.56 -2.32 -20.43
N LEU A 189 0.10 -1.35 -19.62
CA LEU A 189 -0.02 -1.52 -18.17
C LEU A 189 -1.01 -2.62 -17.78
N GLN A 190 -2.16 -2.71 -18.45
CA GLN A 190 -3.11 -3.81 -18.22
C GLN A 190 -2.49 -5.16 -18.55
N GLN A 191 -1.79 -5.28 -19.67
CA GLN A 191 -1.14 -6.53 -20.07
C GLN A 191 -0.03 -6.93 -19.09
N ALA A 192 0.84 -5.99 -18.72
CA ALA A 192 1.88 -6.23 -17.73
C ALA A 192 1.30 -6.66 -16.38
N THR A 193 0.27 -5.96 -15.90
CA THR A 193 -0.40 -6.27 -14.64
C THR A 193 -1.12 -7.63 -14.69
N ALA A 194 -1.79 -7.95 -15.81
CA ALA A 194 -2.45 -9.24 -15.99
C ALA A 194 -1.44 -10.40 -15.96
N SER A 195 -0.26 -10.22 -16.56
CA SER A 195 0.83 -11.20 -16.47
C SER A 195 1.30 -11.38 -15.02
N LEU A 196 1.51 -10.29 -14.28
CA LEU A 196 1.89 -10.34 -12.86
C LEU A 196 0.85 -11.08 -12.01
N ARG A 197 -0.45 -10.87 -12.25
CA ARG A 197 -1.55 -11.55 -11.53
C ARG A 197 -1.54 -13.06 -11.67
N GLN A 198 -0.94 -13.62 -12.73
CA GLN A 198 -0.85 -15.07 -12.89
C GLN A 198 0.04 -15.73 -11.82
N ARG A 199 0.94 -14.96 -11.20
CA ARG A 199 1.92 -15.44 -10.21
C ARG A 199 1.86 -14.70 -8.87
N SER A 200 0.96 -13.74 -8.75
CA SER A 200 0.81 -12.86 -7.58
C SER A 200 -0.56 -13.06 -6.96
N LEU A 201 -0.66 -12.87 -5.64
CA LEU A 201 -1.97 -12.76 -4.98
C LEU A 201 -2.69 -11.49 -5.43
N GLN A 202 -1.92 -10.43 -5.69
CA GLN A 202 -2.44 -9.18 -6.19
C GLN A 202 -1.37 -8.48 -7.03
N ALA A 203 -1.78 -7.85 -8.13
CA ALA A 203 -0.95 -6.89 -8.84
C ALA A 203 -1.82 -5.76 -9.38
N TYR A 204 -1.25 -4.56 -9.45
CA TYR A 204 -1.97 -3.37 -9.87
C TYR A 204 -1.09 -2.27 -10.44
N SER A 205 -1.73 -1.43 -11.25
CA SER A 205 -1.19 -0.26 -11.93
C SER A 205 -2.24 0.87 -11.98
N ALA A 206 -1.85 2.04 -12.47
CA ALA A 206 -2.79 3.15 -12.70
C ALA A 206 -3.96 2.76 -13.62
N ALA A 207 -3.76 1.83 -14.55
CA ALA A 207 -4.83 1.36 -15.43
C ALA A 207 -5.98 0.70 -14.65
N ASP A 208 -5.67 -0.04 -13.57
CA ASP A 208 -6.69 -0.70 -12.76
C ASP A 208 -7.54 0.30 -11.96
N ILE A 209 -6.93 1.37 -11.45
CA ILE A 209 -7.66 2.45 -10.80
C ILE A 209 -8.51 3.22 -11.79
N LEU A 210 -8.01 3.49 -13.00
CA LEU A 210 -8.78 4.19 -14.04
C LEU A 210 -9.98 3.36 -14.50
N VAL A 211 -9.83 2.04 -14.65
CA VAL A 211 -10.94 1.12 -14.94
C VAL A 211 -11.97 1.14 -13.81
N TYR A 212 -11.52 1.11 -12.56
CA TYR A 212 -12.41 1.20 -11.40
C TYR A 212 -13.16 2.53 -11.37
N LEU A 213 -12.46 3.63 -11.60
CA LEU A 213 -13.04 4.97 -11.67
C LEU A 213 -14.12 5.05 -12.76
N ARG A 214 -13.82 4.55 -13.95
CA ARG A 214 -14.78 4.50 -15.07
C ARG A 214 -16.02 3.69 -14.71
N GLN A 215 -15.84 2.55 -14.04
CA GLN A 215 -16.95 1.70 -13.60
C GLN A 215 -17.81 2.39 -12.54
N VAL A 216 -17.19 3.08 -11.58
CA VAL A 216 -17.88 3.74 -10.47
C VAL A 216 -18.57 5.03 -10.91
N LEU A 217 -17.97 5.80 -11.82
CA LEU A 217 -18.49 7.09 -12.28
C LEU A 217 -19.47 6.95 -13.43
N ASN A 218 -19.20 6.06 -14.39
CA ASN A 218 -19.95 5.98 -15.65
C ASN A 218 -20.72 4.66 -15.80
N GLY A 219 -20.53 3.69 -14.89
CA GLY A 219 -21.11 2.34 -15.03
C GLY A 219 -20.43 1.49 -16.12
N GLU A 220 -19.38 2.01 -16.75
CA GLU A 220 -18.71 1.40 -17.89
C GLU A 220 -17.46 0.62 -17.48
N SER A 221 -17.30 -0.58 -18.04
CA SER A 221 -16.10 -1.39 -17.82
C SER A 221 -15.03 -1.12 -18.88
N GLY A 222 -13.76 -1.21 -18.47
CA GLY A 222 -12.61 -1.15 -19.37
C GLY A 222 -11.77 0.11 -19.24
N LEU A 223 -10.75 0.24 -20.10
CA LEU A 223 -9.87 1.41 -20.11
C LEU A 223 -10.62 2.66 -20.57
N PRO A 224 -10.22 3.87 -20.13
CA PRO A 224 -10.69 5.11 -20.71
C PRO A 224 -10.56 5.12 -22.24
N ALA A 225 -11.58 5.61 -22.94
CA ALA A 225 -11.71 5.61 -24.39
C ALA A 225 -10.95 6.77 -25.06
N SER A 226 -10.56 7.81 -24.31
CA SER A 226 -9.88 8.99 -24.86
C SER A 226 -8.95 9.67 -23.86
N ASP A 227 -8.00 10.47 -24.35
CA ASP A 227 -7.11 11.29 -23.51
C ASP A 227 -7.89 12.31 -22.66
N GLY A 228 -9.02 12.82 -23.18
CA GLY A 228 -9.90 13.72 -22.44
C GLY A 228 -10.55 13.02 -21.24
N GLU A 229 -10.97 11.77 -21.41
CA GLU A 229 -11.53 10.96 -20.31
C GLU A 229 -10.45 10.62 -19.27
N VAL A 230 -9.23 10.27 -19.71
CA VAL A 230 -8.09 10.07 -18.81
C VAL A 230 -7.83 11.34 -18.00
N ALA A 231 -7.75 12.50 -18.65
CA ALA A 231 -7.54 13.78 -17.99
C ALA A 231 -8.68 14.08 -17.00
N GLN A 232 -9.93 13.80 -17.36
CA GLN A 232 -11.06 13.94 -16.45
C GLN A 232 -10.92 13.04 -15.22
N PHE A 233 -10.54 11.77 -15.37
CA PHE A 233 -10.33 10.89 -14.23
C PHE A 233 -9.13 11.29 -13.37
N TYR A 234 -8.06 11.83 -13.95
CA TYR A 234 -6.97 12.42 -13.17
C TYR A 234 -7.41 13.68 -12.42
N LEU A 235 -8.17 14.57 -13.06
CA LEU A 235 -8.74 15.75 -12.38
C LEU A 235 -9.66 15.34 -11.22
N VAL A 236 -10.49 14.32 -11.44
CA VAL A 236 -11.30 13.72 -10.38
C VAL A 236 -10.39 13.16 -9.30
N ALA A 237 -9.43 12.30 -9.62
CA ALA A 237 -8.51 11.74 -8.64
C ALA A 237 -7.68 12.80 -7.88
N GLU A 238 -7.24 13.88 -8.53
CA GLU A 238 -6.55 15.01 -7.91
C GLU A 238 -7.49 15.80 -6.99
N SER A 239 -8.70 16.11 -7.45
CA SER A 239 -9.73 16.77 -6.62
C SER A 239 -10.11 15.93 -5.40
N LEU A 240 -10.06 14.60 -5.55
CA LEU A 240 -10.33 13.63 -4.52
C LEU A 240 -9.07 13.27 -3.73
N ARG A 241 -7.90 13.85 -4.04
CA ARG A 241 -6.59 13.55 -3.41
C ARG A 241 -6.33 12.05 -3.29
N SER A 242 -6.71 11.28 -4.32
CA SER A 242 -6.47 9.85 -4.37
C SER A 242 -4.98 9.59 -4.48
N ARG A 243 -4.40 9.21 -3.34
CA ARG A 243 -2.98 8.92 -3.24
C ARG A 243 -2.61 7.69 -4.07
N ASP A 244 -3.46 6.66 -4.12
CA ASP A 244 -3.14 5.45 -4.87
C ASP A 244 -2.99 5.73 -6.38
N LEU A 245 -3.82 6.59 -6.99
CA LEU A 245 -3.61 6.95 -8.41
C LEU A 245 -2.34 7.77 -8.60
N GLN A 246 -2.12 8.77 -7.75
CA GLN A 246 -0.94 9.64 -7.82
C GLN A 246 0.38 8.90 -7.57
N ASP A 247 0.35 7.89 -6.70
CA ASP A 247 1.49 7.02 -6.42
C ASP A 247 1.73 6.02 -7.56
N LEU A 248 0.68 5.66 -8.32
CA LEU A 248 0.77 4.71 -9.43
C LEU A 248 1.12 5.34 -10.78
N ALA A 249 0.77 6.60 -11.01
CA ALA A 249 1.18 7.34 -12.20
C ALA A 249 1.00 8.84 -12.03
N ARG A 250 1.75 9.60 -12.82
CA ARG A 250 1.47 11.03 -13.05
C ARG A 250 0.46 11.22 -14.18
N PRO A 251 -0.29 12.34 -14.22
CA PRO A 251 -1.25 12.62 -15.29
C PRO A 251 -0.63 12.63 -16.69
N ASP A 252 0.65 12.96 -16.79
CA ASP A 252 1.42 12.97 -18.05
C ASP A 252 2.00 11.60 -18.43
N PHE A 253 1.80 10.56 -17.60
CA PHE A 253 2.41 9.23 -17.71
C PHE A 253 3.93 9.24 -17.91
N GLN A 254 4.61 10.32 -17.55
CA GLN A 254 6.06 10.41 -17.62
C GLN A 254 6.70 9.42 -16.63
N ARG A 255 6.02 9.20 -15.50
CA ARG A 255 6.36 8.21 -14.48
C ARG A 255 5.19 7.31 -14.20
N LEU A 256 5.47 6.02 -14.16
CA LEU A 256 4.53 4.96 -13.86
C LEU A 256 5.05 4.10 -12.72
N LYS A 257 4.13 3.43 -12.04
CA LYS A 257 4.44 2.44 -11.04
C LYS A 257 3.56 1.22 -11.23
N LEU A 258 4.15 0.05 -11.04
CA LEU A 258 3.44 -1.21 -10.90
C LEU A 258 3.76 -1.79 -9.53
N VAL A 259 2.79 -2.44 -8.91
CA VAL A 259 2.96 -3.09 -7.62
C VAL A 259 2.42 -4.51 -7.70
N ALA A 260 3.14 -5.45 -7.12
CA ALA A 260 2.72 -6.84 -6.97
C ALA A 260 2.99 -7.36 -5.56
N LEU A 261 2.05 -8.11 -5.01
CA LEU A 261 2.14 -8.87 -3.77
C LEU A 261 1.93 -10.34 -4.08
N GLY A 262 2.92 -11.20 -3.82
CA GLY A 262 2.89 -12.61 -4.21
C GLY A 262 3.84 -13.48 -3.40
N ARG A 263 3.81 -14.79 -3.67
CA ARG A 263 4.72 -15.76 -3.03
C ARG A 263 6.07 -15.88 -3.75
N GLU A 264 6.11 -15.44 -5.00
CA GLU A 264 7.29 -15.49 -5.84
C GLU A 264 7.77 -14.06 -6.12
N HIS A 265 9.07 -13.90 -6.30
CA HIS A 265 9.60 -12.68 -6.88
C HIS A 265 9.24 -12.68 -8.37
N ALA A 266 8.41 -11.74 -8.78
CA ALA A 266 8.13 -11.50 -10.18
C ALA A 266 9.34 -10.84 -10.85
N GLU A 267 9.53 -11.20 -12.12
CA GLU A 267 10.45 -10.51 -13.00
C GLU A 267 10.01 -9.05 -13.20
N VAL A 268 10.96 -8.18 -13.51
CA VAL A 268 10.66 -6.78 -13.83
C VAL A 268 9.72 -6.74 -15.04
N PRO A 269 8.53 -6.13 -14.92
CA PRO A 269 7.61 -6.04 -16.03
C PRO A 269 8.23 -5.17 -17.14
N SER A 270 8.24 -5.69 -18.37
CA SER A 270 8.63 -4.91 -19.54
C SER A 270 7.45 -4.07 -20.01
N LEU A 271 7.70 -2.77 -20.22
CA LEU A 271 6.70 -1.82 -20.71
C LEU A 271 7.30 -1.03 -21.89
N PRO A 272 6.79 -1.20 -23.12
CA PRO A 272 7.33 -0.54 -24.30
C PRO A 272 7.39 1.00 -24.14
N GLY A 273 8.53 1.60 -24.47
CA GLY A 273 8.74 3.05 -24.33
C GLY A 273 9.15 3.51 -22.93
N TYR A 274 9.28 2.59 -21.97
CA TYR A 274 9.68 2.87 -20.60
C TYR A 274 10.91 2.06 -20.21
N HIS A 275 11.71 2.61 -19.29
CA HIS A 275 12.79 1.90 -18.64
C HIS A 275 12.57 1.86 -17.13
N LEU A 276 13.15 0.85 -16.49
CA LEU A 276 13.14 0.74 -15.04
C LEU A 276 14.03 1.82 -14.43
N GLU A 277 13.46 2.66 -13.57
CA GLU A 277 14.20 3.65 -12.79
C GLU A 277 14.64 3.06 -11.45
N THR A 278 13.69 2.51 -10.69
CA THR A 278 13.94 1.93 -9.36
C THR A 278 13.03 0.74 -9.08
N THR A 279 13.46 -0.13 -8.18
CA THR A 279 12.64 -1.21 -7.63
C THR A 279 12.68 -1.12 -6.11
N ALA A 280 11.50 -1.10 -5.47
CA ALA A 280 11.38 -1.31 -4.04
C ALA A 280 10.87 -2.73 -3.80
N GLN A 281 11.37 -3.38 -2.75
CA GLN A 281 10.96 -4.73 -2.38
C GLN A 281 10.77 -4.82 -0.87
N TRP A 282 9.86 -5.68 -0.48
CA TRP A 282 9.65 -6.14 0.89
C TRP A 282 9.41 -7.64 0.84
N SER A 283 9.90 -8.33 1.86
CA SER A 283 9.66 -9.76 2.08
C SER A 283 9.28 -9.97 3.54
N SER A 284 8.50 -11.00 3.82
CA SER A 284 8.11 -11.34 5.19
C SER A 284 9.30 -11.95 5.95
N THR A 285 10.06 -11.12 6.66
CA THR A 285 11.14 -11.54 7.55
C THR A 285 10.85 -11.09 8.97
N PRO A 286 11.45 -11.70 10.01
CA PRO A 286 11.25 -11.25 11.39
C PRO A 286 11.60 -9.77 11.64
N ASN A 287 12.38 -9.13 10.75
CA ASN A 287 12.79 -7.72 10.86
C ASN A 287 11.87 -6.76 10.08
N SER A 288 11.00 -7.28 9.22
CA SER A 288 10.15 -6.51 8.31
C SER A 288 8.66 -6.83 8.44
N TYR A 289 8.31 -7.89 9.18
CA TYR A 289 6.96 -8.34 9.41
C TYR A 289 6.77 -8.95 10.79
N LEU A 290 5.77 -8.48 11.54
CA LEU A 290 5.30 -9.10 12.78
C LEU A 290 3.78 -9.15 12.81
N THR A 291 3.24 -9.96 13.71
CA THR A 291 1.81 -10.00 14.02
C THR A 291 1.54 -9.57 15.45
N VAL A 292 0.39 -8.94 15.62
CA VAL A 292 -0.21 -8.62 16.90
C VAL A 292 -1.49 -9.44 17.00
N ASP A 293 -1.47 -10.47 17.84
CA ASP A 293 -2.61 -11.38 18.04
C ASP A 293 -3.32 -11.08 19.35
N CYS A 294 -4.57 -10.65 19.27
CA CYS A 294 -5.45 -10.34 20.39
C CYS A 294 -6.62 -11.33 20.54
N ARG A 295 -6.59 -12.45 19.81
CA ARG A 295 -7.55 -13.55 19.95
C ARG A 295 -7.36 -14.34 21.24
#